data_AF-A0A538AL48-F1
#
_entry.id   AF-A0A538AL48-F1
#
_cell.length_a   1.000
_cell.length_b   1.000
_cell.length_c   1.000
_cell.angle_alpha   90.00
_cell.angle_beta   90.00
_cell.angle_gamma   90.00
#
_symmetry.space_group_name_H-M   'P 1'
#
loop_
_entity.id
_entity.type
_entity.pdbx_description
1 polymer ?
#
loop_
_entity_poly.entity_id
_entity_poly.type
_entity_poly.pdbx_seq_one_letter_code
_entity_poly.pdbx_strand_id
1 'polypeptide(L)' 'MTQIAEHDQSERDKVAGWRLHVLIEAGYPLPLAERLAQSEADLHTAVELVRQGCEPKTATEILI' A
#
# COMPACT_ATOMS: atom_id res chain seq x y z
N MET A 1 -10.80 24.59 14.82
CA MET A 1 -9.91 23.41 14.87
C MET A 1 -10.20 22.39 13.76
N THR A 2 -10.97 22.73 12.71
CA THR A 2 -11.38 21.80 11.63
C THR A 2 -10.35 21.68 10.50
N GLN A 3 -9.67 22.78 10.19
CA GLN A 3 -8.81 22.91 9.00
C GLN A 3 -7.58 21.97 8.99
N ILE A 4 -7.09 21.56 10.16
CA ILE A 4 -5.93 20.67 10.28
C ILE A 4 -6.33 19.22 9.99
N ALA A 5 -7.48 18.77 10.50
CA ALA A 5 -7.95 17.39 10.31
C ALA A 5 -8.34 17.11 8.85
N GLU A 6 -8.90 18.09 8.14
CA GLU A 6 -9.24 17.98 6.73
C GLU A 6 -8.00 17.87 5.83
N HIS A 7 -6.93 18.61 6.17
CA HIS A 7 -5.66 18.54 5.47
C HIS A 7 -4.99 17.18 5.67
N ASP A 8 -4.92 16.69 6.92
CA ASP A 8 -4.33 15.39 7.24
C ASP A 8 -5.05 14.24 6.53
N GLN A 9 -6.38 14.27 6.43
CA GLN A 9 -7.12 13.26 5.68
C GLN A 9 -6.80 13.32 4.18
N SER A 10 -6.71 14.53 3.60
CA SER A 10 -6.35 14.68 2.19
C SER A 10 -4.93 14.16 1.89
N GLU A 11 -3.97 14.39 2.79
CA GLU A 11 -2.62 13.85 2.62
C GLU A 11 -2.59 12.33 2.77
N ARG A 12 -3.34 11.75 3.72
CA ARG A 12 -3.49 10.29 3.84
C ARG A 12 -4.07 9.67 2.57
N ASP A 13 -5.09 10.28 1.98
CA ASP A 13 -5.71 9.80 0.75
C ASP A 13 -4.72 9.86 -0.43
N LYS A 14 -3.91 10.93 -0.53
CA LYS A 14 -2.84 11.05 -1.54
C LYS A 14 -1.77 9.99 -1.35
N VAL A 15 -1.33 9.77 -0.11
CA VAL A 15 -0.34 8.74 0.23
C VAL A 15 -0.88 7.36 -0.12
N ALA A 16 -2.13 7.05 0.22
CA ALA A 16 -2.75 5.78 -0.13
C ALA A 16 -2.87 5.58 -1.64
N GLY A 17 -3.24 6.63 -2.41
CA GLY A 17 -3.24 6.58 -3.87
C GLY A 17 -1.85 6.31 -4.47
N TRP A 18 -0.81 6.96 -3.91
CA TRP A 18 0.57 6.70 -4.30
C TRP A 18 1.02 5.26 -3.94
N ARG A 19 0.71 4.79 -2.72
CA ARG A 19 1.00 3.42 -2.27
C ARG A 19 0.36 2.40 -3.21
N LEU A 20 -0.91 2.59 -3.58
CA LEU A 20 -1.63 1.73 -4.51
C LEU A 20 -0.91 1.64 -5.86
N HIS A 21 -0.55 2.78 -6.45
CA HIS A 21 0.15 2.81 -7.74
C HIS A 21 1.48 2.03 -7.67
N VAL A 22 2.28 2.24 -6.62
CA VAL A 22 3.56 1.53 -6.43
C VAL A 22 3.35 0.01 -6.32
N LEU A 23 2.32 -0.43 -5.59
CA LEU A 23 2.02 -1.86 -5.42
C LEU A 23 1.57 -2.52 -6.73
N ILE A 24 0.76 -1.83 -7.55
CA ILE A 24 0.36 -2.30 -8.88
C ILE A 24 1.59 -2.46 -9.78
N GLU A 25 2.46 -1.45 -9.83
CA GLU A 25 3.70 -1.50 -10.63
C GLU A 25 4.66 -2.62 -10.16
N ALA A 26 4.62 -2.97 -8.88
CA ALA A 26 5.39 -4.08 -8.32
C ALA A 26 4.81 -5.48 -8.66
N GLY A 27 3.57 -5.55 -9.15
CA GLY A 27 2.92 -6.80 -9.56
C GLY A 27 1.84 -7.33 -8.60
N TYR A 28 1.42 -6.54 -7.61
CA TYR A 28 0.26 -6.92 -6.81
C TYR A 28 -1.03 -6.78 -7.64
N PRO A 29 -1.96 -7.76 -7.56
CA PRO A 29 -3.30 -7.58 -8.12
C PRO A 29 -4.08 -6.54 -7.32
N LEU A 30 -4.96 -5.80 -8.01
CA LEU A 30 -5.70 -4.65 -7.44
C LEU A 30 -6.31 -4.91 -6.05
N PRO A 31 -7.03 -6.01 -5.78
CA PRO A 31 -7.65 -6.22 -4.47
C PRO A 31 -6.65 -6.35 -3.32
N LEU A 32 -5.44 -6.85 -3.59
CA LEU A 32 -4.38 -6.95 -2.57
C LEU A 32 -3.65 -5.61 -2.42
N ALA A 33 -3.40 -4.93 -3.54
CA ALA A 33 -2.77 -3.61 -3.55
C ALA A 33 -3.60 -2.57 -2.78
N GLU A 34 -4.94 -2.58 -2.92
CA GLU A 34 -5.84 -1.70 -2.17
C GLU A 34 -5.75 -1.95 -0.66
N ARG A 35 -5.75 -3.22 -0.24
CA ARG A 35 -5.63 -3.60 1.18
C ARG A 35 -4.31 -3.12 1.79
N LEU A 36 -3.19 -3.32 1.09
CA LEU A 36 -1.86 -2.87 1.54
C LEU A 36 -1.71 -1.35 1.48
N ALA A 37 -2.32 -0.68 0.49
CA ALA A 37 -2.28 0.77 0.39
C ALA A 37 -2.94 1.46 1.58
N GLN A 38 -4.00 0.86 2.15
CA GLN A 38 -4.71 1.34 3.33
C GLN A 38 -4.11 0.86 4.66
N SER A 39 -3.09 0.00 4.64
CA SER A 39 -2.45 -0.51 5.85
C SER A 39 -1.18 0.26 6.21
N GLU A 40 -0.70 0.02 7.43
CA GLU A 40 0.59 0.53 7.94
C GLU A 40 1.78 -0.34 7.48
N ALA A 41 1.58 -1.30 6.56
CA ALA A 41 2.64 -2.17 6.10
C ALA A 41 3.76 -1.36 5.42
N ASP A 42 5.01 -1.76 5.66
CA ASP A 42 6.17 -1.16 5.01
C ASP A 42 6.13 -1.42 3.50
N LEU A 43 5.99 -0.34 2.74
CA LEU A 43 5.81 -0.42 1.28
C LEU A 43 7.07 -0.97 0.60
N HIS A 44 8.25 -0.66 1.13
CA HIS A 44 9.51 -1.15 0.55
C HIS A 44 9.60 -2.67 0.65
N THR A 45 9.26 -3.23 1.81
CA THR A 45 9.21 -4.67 2.08
C THR A 45 8.19 -5.36 1.18
N ALA A 46 6.99 -4.80 1.02
CA ALA A 46 5.97 -5.36 0.13
C ALA A 46 6.48 -5.50 -1.31
N VAL A 47 7.09 -4.44 -1.84
CA VAL A 47 7.66 -4.44 -3.20
C VAL A 47 8.81 -5.45 -3.32
N GLU A 48 9.69 -5.53 -2.33
CA GLU A 48 10.85 -6.41 -2.37
C GLU A 48 10.45 -7.90 -2.33
N LEU A 49 9.44 -8.26 -1.54
CA LEU A 49 8.93 -9.64 -1.50
C LEU A 49 8.52 -10.13 -2.89
N VAL A 50 7.71 -9.35 -3.62
CA VAL A 50 7.25 -9.73 -4.96
C VAL A 50 8.40 -9.73 -5.97
N ARG A 51 9.33 -8.77 -5.88
CA ARG A 51 10.54 -8.75 -6.73
C ARG A 51 11.44 -9.97 -6.55
N GLN A 52 11.48 -10.53 -5.34
CA GLN A 52 12.20 -11.76 -5.04
C GLN A 52 11.44 -13.03 -5.46
N GLY A 53 10.24 -12.89 -6.04
CA GLY A 53 9.41 -13.99 -6.53
C GLY A 53 8.39 -14.51 -5.50
N CYS A 54 8.15 -13.81 -4.40
CA CYS A 54 7.06 -14.14 -3.49
C CYS A 54 5.71 -13.92 -4.19
N GLU A 55 4.79 -14.86 -4.00
CA GLU A 55 3.43 -14.74 -4.54
C GLU A 55 2.69 -13.58 -3.84
N PRO A 56 2.04 -12.65 -4.57
CA PRO A 56 1.45 -11.45 -3.98
C PRO A 56 0.46 -11.72 -2.83
N LYS A 57 -0.30 -12.81 -2.89
CA LYS A 57 -1.20 -13.21 -1.81
C LYS A 57 -0.41 -13.60 -0.57
N THR A 58 0.60 -14.46 -0.70
CA THR A 58 1.49 -14.84 0.41
C THR A 58 2.20 -13.61 1.00
N ALA A 59 2.73 -12.72 0.17
CA ALA A 59 3.36 -11.49 0.62
C ALA A 59 2.38 -10.61 1.42
N THR A 60 1.12 -10.55 1.00
CA THR A 60 0.07 -9.81 1.74
C THR A 60 -0.20 -10.46 3.11
N GLU A 61 -0.34 -11.78 3.17
CA GLU A 61 -0.59 -12.54 4.41
C GLU A 61 0.56 -12.45 5.43
N ILE A 62 1.80 -12.18 4.97
CA ILE A 62 2.95 -11.95 5.85
C ILE A 62 2.88 -10.56 6.51
N LEU A 63 2.34 -9.56 5.81
CA LEU A 63 2.43 -8.16 6.19
C LEU A 63 1.21 -7.66 6.99
N ILE A 64 0.03 -8.23 6.77
CA ILE A 64 -1.25 -7.82 7.39
C ILE A 64 -2.15 -9.01 7.70
#